data_AF-A0A498CIU6-F1
#
_entry.id   AF-A0A498CIU6-F1
#
_cell.length_a   1.000
_cell.length_b   1.000
_cell.length_c   1.000
_cell.angle_alpha   90.00
_cell.angle_beta   90.00
_cell.angle_gamma   90.00
#
_symmetry.space_group_name_H-M   'P 1'
#
loop_
_entity.id
_entity.type
_entity.pdbx_description
1 polymer ?
#
loop_
_entity_poly.entity_id
_entity_poly.type
_entity_poly.pdbx_seq_one_letter_code
_entity_poly.pdbx_strand_id
1 'polypeptide(L)'
;MTAARTHPRCRVLLVEDDAPIREMTKDILNDDGFDVLDVGDAEAALGCLRHDGPFDLLVSDVGLPGMDGRDLATIATTLHPAMPILLVTGYAGPAGARPDFRGEEIKLLRKPFTLKQLVTSVRSLL
;
A
#
# COMPACT_ATOMS: atom_id res chain seq x y z
N MET A 1 11.39 34.89 -2.31
CA MET A 1 9.96 34.50 -2.33
C MET A 1 9.85 33.21 -3.13
N THR A 2 9.92 32.08 -2.45
CA THR A 2 9.78 30.76 -3.09
C THR A 2 8.30 30.42 -3.11
N ALA A 3 7.73 30.23 -4.30
CA ALA A 3 6.35 29.80 -4.46
C ALA A 3 6.14 28.50 -3.70
N ALA A 4 5.12 28.45 -2.84
CA ALA A 4 4.68 27.24 -2.20
C ALA A 4 4.30 26.25 -3.31
N ARG A 5 5.04 25.14 -3.44
CA ARG A 5 4.56 23.99 -4.20
C ARG A 5 3.26 23.57 -3.51
N THR A 6 2.12 23.86 -4.12
CA THR A 6 0.88 23.13 -3.86
C THR A 6 1.23 21.67 -4.10
N HIS A 7 1.47 20.91 -3.03
CA HIS A 7 1.79 19.50 -3.18
C HIS A 7 0.53 18.85 -3.79
N PRO A 8 0.59 18.27 -5.00
CA PRO A 8 -0.48 17.39 -5.43
C PRO A 8 -0.65 16.33 -4.34
N ARG A 9 -1.89 16.00 -3.98
CA ARG A 9 -2.17 14.95 -3.00
C ARG A 9 -1.40 13.69 -3.41
N CYS A 10 -0.57 13.14 -2.52
CA CYS A 10 0.18 11.92 -2.83
C CYS A 10 -0.81 10.80 -3.16
N ARG A 11 -0.58 10.11 -4.28
CA ARG A 11 -1.47 9.08 -4.82
C ARG A 11 -1.13 7.73 -4.22
N VAL A 12 -2.09 7.12 -3.55
CA VAL A 12 -1.94 5.80 -2.90
C VAL A 12 -2.77 4.79 -3.67
N LEU A 13 -2.15 3.68 -4.08
CA LEU A 13 -2.87 2.50 -4.54
C LEU A 13 -3.14 1.59 -3.34
N LEU A 14 -4.42 1.38 -3.00
CA LEU A 14 -4.85 0.51 -1.90
C LEU A 14 -5.38 -0.83 -2.45
N VAL A 15 -4.91 -1.94 -1.89
CA VAL A 15 -5.35 -3.30 -2.24
C VAL A 15 -5.79 -4.04 -0.97
N GLU A 16 -7.06 -4.36 -0.90
CA GLU A 16 -7.71 -5.02 0.24
C GLU A 16 -8.93 -5.77 -0.28
N ASP A 17 -9.08 -7.06 -0.03
CA ASP A 17 -10.16 -7.87 -0.62
C ASP A 17 -11.50 -7.68 0.10
N ASP A 18 -11.47 -7.36 1.40
CA ASP A 18 -12.66 -7.06 2.19
C ASP A 18 -13.17 -5.64 1.86
N ALA A 19 -14.28 -5.55 1.13
CA ALA A 19 -14.84 -4.26 0.68
C ALA A 19 -15.14 -3.28 1.82
N PRO A 20 -15.81 -3.66 2.93
CA PRO A 20 -15.95 -2.80 4.11
C PRO A 20 -14.63 -2.25 4.66
N ILE A 21 -13.59 -3.09 4.78
CA ILE A 21 -12.28 -2.65 5.28
C ILE A 21 -11.60 -1.72 4.27
N ARG A 22 -11.72 -2.01 2.97
CA ARG A 22 -11.16 -1.20 1.89
C ARG A 22 -11.78 0.19 1.86
N GLU A 23 -13.11 0.30 1.90
CA GLU A 23 -13.83 1.57 1.93
C GLU A 23 -13.44 2.40 3.17
N MET A 24 -13.46 1.77 4.35
CA MET A 24 -13.05 2.43 5.59
C MET A 24 -11.62 2.94 5.53
N THR A 25 -10.69 2.13 5.02
CA THR A 25 -9.27 2.50 4.90
C THR A 25 -9.06 3.65 3.92
N LYS A 26 -9.75 3.59 2.78
CA LYS A 26 -9.75 4.66 1.77
C LYS A 26 -10.22 5.98 2.36
N ASP A 27 -11.35 5.99 3.07
CA ASP A 27 -11.92 7.20 3.66
C ASP A 27 -10.94 7.85 4.64
N ILE A 28 -10.33 7.06 5.52
CA ILE A 28 -9.36 7.55 6.52
C ILE A 28 -8.13 8.17 5.86
N LEU A 29 -7.62 7.56 4.79
CA LEU A 29 -6.45 8.08 4.07
C LEU A 29 -6.81 9.33 3.26
N ASN A 30 -8.01 9.39 2.65
CA ASN A 30 -8.50 10.58 1.97
C ASN A 30 -8.69 11.76 2.94
N ASP A 31 -9.26 11.52 4.12
CA ASP A 31 -9.41 12.50 5.19
C ASP A 31 -8.06 13.03 5.68
N ASP A 32 -7.02 12.21 5.62
CA ASP A 32 -5.65 12.57 5.97
C ASP A 32 -4.88 13.30 4.84
N GLY A 33 -5.50 13.46 3.67
CA GLY A 33 -5.01 14.28 2.57
C GLY A 33 -4.41 13.53 1.39
N PHE A 34 -4.48 12.19 1.38
CA PHE A 34 -4.03 11.36 0.25
C PHE A 34 -5.07 11.31 -0.88
N ASP A 35 -4.65 10.99 -2.10
CA ASP A 35 -5.53 10.65 -3.22
C ASP A 35 -5.51 9.13 -3.39
N VAL A 36 -6.57 8.45 -2.95
CA VAL A 36 -6.59 6.98 -2.87
C VAL A 36 -7.38 6.36 -4.02
N LEU A 37 -6.70 5.55 -4.83
CA LEU A 37 -7.32 4.61 -5.75
C LEU A 37 -7.30 3.22 -5.10
N ASP A 38 -8.46 2.59 -4.96
CA ASP A 38 -8.61 1.30 -4.29
C ASP A 38 -9.07 0.20 -5.26
N VAL A 39 -8.56 -1.02 -5.06
CA VAL A 39 -8.94 -2.22 -5.80
C VAL A 39 -9.06 -3.42 -4.85
N GLY A 40 -9.84 -4.42 -5.26
CA GLY A 40 -10.13 -5.59 -4.42
C GLY A 40 -9.14 -6.74 -4.54
N ASP A 41 -8.24 -6.72 -5.53
CA ASP A 41 -7.34 -7.84 -5.81
C ASP A 41 -6.03 -7.39 -6.44
N ALA A 42 -5.05 -8.31 -6.44
CA ALA A 42 -3.70 -8.05 -6.93
C ALA A 42 -3.67 -7.87 -8.46
N GLU A 43 -4.52 -8.57 -9.20
CA GLU A 43 -4.62 -8.48 -10.66
C GLU A 43 -5.06 -7.08 -11.10
N ALA A 44 -6.09 -6.52 -10.47
CA ALA A 44 -6.53 -5.15 -10.68
C ALA A 44 -5.43 -4.16 -10.29
N ALA A 45 -4.72 -4.39 -9.18
CA ALA A 45 -3.61 -3.55 -8.75
C ALA A 45 -2.49 -3.50 -9.80
N LEU A 46 -2.13 -4.66 -10.39
CA LEU A 46 -1.15 -4.72 -11.48
C LEU A 46 -1.64 -3.99 -12.74
N GLY A 47 -2.94 -4.05 -13.04
CA GLY A 47 -3.54 -3.24 -14.10
C GLY A 47 -3.32 -1.75 -13.86
N CYS A 48 -3.65 -1.27 -12.66
CA CYS A 48 -3.47 0.12 -12.28
C CYS A 48 -2.00 0.55 -12.30
N LEU A 49 -1.09 -0.25 -11.74
CA LEU A 49 0.35 0.04 -11.76
C LEU A 49 0.92 0.17 -13.18
N ARG A 50 0.31 -0.49 -14.18
CA ARG A 50 0.74 -0.41 -15.58
C ARG A 50 0.13 0.76 -16.34
N HIS A 51 -1.07 1.19 -15.98
CA HIS A 51 -1.89 2.07 -16.83
C HIS A 51 -2.38 3.36 -16.17
N ASP A 52 -2.56 3.39 -14.85
CA ASP A 52 -3.23 4.50 -14.13
C ASP A 52 -2.28 5.32 -13.23
N GLY A 53 -0.99 4.98 -13.25
CA GLY A 53 0.05 5.65 -12.49
C GLY A 53 0.42 7.05 -13.01
N PRO A 54 1.40 7.73 -12.37
CA PRO A 54 2.21 7.22 -11.26
C PRO A 54 1.44 7.18 -9.94
N PHE A 55 1.85 6.24 -9.08
CA PHE A 55 1.47 6.16 -7.67
C PHE A 55 2.70 6.46 -6.83
N ASP A 56 2.49 7.12 -5.70
CA ASP A 56 3.57 7.45 -4.76
C ASP A 56 3.77 6.36 -3.70
N LEU A 57 2.75 5.51 -3.47
CA LEU A 57 2.80 4.40 -2.51
C LEU A 57 1.80 3.30 -2.91
N LEU A 58 2.23 2.04 -2.77
CA LEU A 58 1.34 0.88 -2.74
C LEU A 58 1.06 0.48 -1.29
N VAL A 59 -0.20 0.34 -0.91
CA VAL A 59 -0.64 -0.27 0.36
C VAL A 59 -1.41 -1.54 0.03
N SER A 60 -0.99 -2.69 0.53
CA SER A 60 -1.62 -3.98 0.20
C SER A 60 -1.76 -4.86 1.43
N ASP A 61 -2.91 -5.52 1.62
CA ASP A 61 -2.95 -6.71 2.47
C ASP A 61 -2.06 -7.81 1.87
N VAL A 62 -1.40 -8.57 2.73
CA VAL A 62 -0.68 -9.79 2.39
C VAL A 62 -1.66 -10.94 2.14
N GLY A 63 -2.80 -10.97 2.83
CA GLY A 63 -3.76 -12.07 2.82
C GLY A 63 -4.65 -12.19 1.59
N LEU A 64 -4.36 -11.47 0.49
CA LEU A 64 -5.19 -11.45 -0.72
C LEU A 64 -5.42 -12.86 -1.29
N PRO A 65 -6.65 -13.16 -1.79
CA PRO A 65 -6.93 -14.42 -2.47
C PRO A 65 -6.23 -14.49 -3.83
N GLY A 66 -5.74 -15.66 -4.21
CA GLY A 66 -5.02 -15.85 -5.47
C GLY A 66 -3.55 -15.42 -5.34
N MET A 67 -3.17 -14.33 -6.00
CA MET A 67 -1.86 -13.72 -5.82
C MET A 67 -1.82 -12.96 -4.49
N ASP A 68 -0.90 -13.35 -3.61
CA ASP A 68 -0.78 -12.72 -2.29
C ASP A 68 -0.08 -11.34 -2.39
N GLY A 69 -0.18 -10.53 -1.33
CA GLY A 69 0.41 -9.18 -1.34
C GLY A 69 1.93 -9.17 -1.47
N ARG A 70 2.63 -10.27 -1.16
CA ARG A 70 4.09 -10.38 -1.28
C ARG A 70 4.50 -10.61 -2.73
N ASP A 71 3.77 -11.45 -3.45
CA ASP A 71 3.97 -11.67 -4.87
C ASP A 71 3.66 -10.37 -5.64
N LEU A 72 2.56 -9.69 -5.28
CA LEU A 72 2.24 -8.36 -5.81
C LEU A 72 3.38 -7.35 -5.57
N ALA A 73 3.90 -7.26 -4.34
CA ALA A 73 4.99 -6.35 -4.01
C ALA A 73 6.26 -6.63 -4.82
N THR A 74 6.61 -7.90 -5.01
CA THR A 74 7.76 -8.31 -5.83
C THR A 74 7.62 -7.81 -7.27
N ILE A 75 6.43 -7.97 -7.87
CA ILE A 75 6.16 -7.50 -9.23
C ILE A 75 6.15 -5.97 -9.27
N ALA A 76 5.54 -5.31 -8.28
CA ALA A 76 5.46 -3.86 -8.18
C ALA A 76 6.86 -3.21 -8.08
N THR A 77 7.78 -3.75 -7.29
CA THR A 77 9.18 -3.28 -7.22
C THR A 77 9.92 -3.47 -8.54
N THR A 78 9.56 -4.48 -9.34
CA THR A 78 10.14 -4.65 -10.68
C THR A 78 9.62 -3.59 -11.66
N LEU A 79 8.33 -3.24 -11.57
CA LEU A 79 7.70 -2.23 -12.42
C LEU A 79 8.09 -0.80 -12.02
N HIS A 80 8.16 -0.54 -10.72
CA HIS A 80 8.39 0.78 -10.12
C HIS A 80 9.40 0.67 -8.96
N PRO A 81 10.71 0.59 -9.25
CA PRO A 81 11.73 0.31 -8.24
C PRO A 81 11.86 1.36 -7.12
N ALA A 82 11.45 2.60 -7.38
CA ALA A 82 11.52 3.70 -6.41
C ALA A 82 10.22 3.91 -5.62
N MET A 83 9.16 3.15 -5.93
CA MET A 83 7.88 3.32 -5.26
C MET A 83 7.89 2.54 -3.94
N PRO A 84 7.69 3.19 -2.78
CA PRO A 84 7.55 2.49 -1.52
C PRO A 84 6.29 1.61 -1.52
N ILE A 85 6.33 0.58 -0.68
CA ILE A 85 5.28 -0.41 -0.51
C ILE A 85 5.05 -0.63 0.99
N LEU A 86 3.80 -0.52 1.44
CA LEU A 86 3.35 -0.88 2.78
C LEU A 86 2.52 -2.17 2.71
N LEU A 87 3.08 -3.25 3.22
CA LEU A 87 2.38 -4.51 3.37
C LEU A 87 1.69 -4.58 4.74
N VAL A 88 0.39 -4.83 4.72
CA VAL A 88 -0.44 -5.03 5.90
C VAL A 88 -0.61 -6.53 6.13
N THR A 89 -0.38 -7.06 7.33
CA THR A 89 -0.45 -8.51 7.56
C THR A 89 -1.02 -8.89 8.92
N GLY A 90 -1.94 -9.86 8.93
CA GLY A 90 -2.46 -10.47 10.16
C GLY A 90 -1.78 -11.77 10.60
N TYR A 91 -0.77 -12.24 9.86
CA TYR A 91 -0.18 -13.56 10.13
C TYR A 91 0.80 -13.52 11.31
N ALA A 92 0.40 -14.14 12.43
CA ALA A 92 1.20 -14.31 13.66
C ALA A 92 1.96 -15.65 13.72
N GLY A 93 2.00 -16.43 12.63
CA GLY A 93 2.64 -17.76 12.60
C GLY A 93 4.08 -17.76 12.08
N PRO A 94 4.88 -18.83 12.32
CA PRO A 94 6.26 -18.97 11.86
C PRO A 94 6.43 -19.01 10.33
N ALA A 95 5.35 -19.24 9.57
CA ALA A 95 5.30 -19.07 8.11
C ALA A 95 5.17 -17.59 7.66
N GLY A 96 4.91 -16.67 8.60
CA GLY A 96 4.92 -15.22 8.38
C GLY A 96 6.33 -14.63 8.26
N ALA A 97 7.37 -15.46 8.44
CA ALA A 97 8.76 -15.13 8.28
C ALA A 97 9.30 -15.70 6.97
N ARG A 98 8.77 -15.28 5.81
CA ARG A 98 9.63 -15.23 4.62
C ARG A 98 10.60 -14.07 4.85
N PRO A 99 11.90 -14.32 5.11
CA PRO A 99 12.88 -13.29 5.47
C PRO A 99 13.31 -12.39 4.30
N ASP A 100 12.46 -12.27 3.27
CA ASP A 100 12.91 -12.04 1.89
C ASP A 100 12.73 -10.59 1.44
N PHE A 101 11.87 -9.80 2.11
CA PHE A 101 11.69 -8.38 1.79
C PHE A 101 12.65 -7.54 2.62
N ARG A 102 13.88 -7.40 2.12
CA ARG A 102 14.95 -6.53 2.67
C ARG A 102 15.27 -5.34 1.76
N GLY A 103 14.34 -4.94 0.90
CA GLY A 103 14.44 -3.65 0.19
C GLY A 103 14.07 -2.53 1.17
N GLU A 104 14.78 -1.40 1.10
CA GLU A 104 14.44 -0.21 1.90
C GLU A 104 13.04 0.32 1.55
N GLU A 105 12.51 -0.08 0.38
CA GLU A 105 11.23 0.35 -0.16
C GLU A 105 10.02 -0.41 0.40
N ILE A 106 10.20 -1.56 1.07
CA ILE A 106 9.06 -2.39 1.55
C ILE A 106 8.99 -2.37 3.09
N LYS A 107 7.89 -1.84 3.61
CA LYS A 107 7.58 -1.79 5.05
C LYS A 107 6.41 -2.70 5.39
N LEU A 108 6.44 -3.27 6.60
CA LEU A 108 5.39 -4.15 7.12
C LEU A 108 4.63 -3.48 8.28
N LEU A 109 3.29 -3.50 8.22
CA LEU A 109 2.39 -3.15 9.31
C LEU A 109 1.61 -4.38 9.77
N ARG A 110 1.83 -4.80 11.02
CA ARG A 110 1.20 -6.02 11.57
C ARG A 110 -0.16 -5.69 12.18
N LYS A 111 -1.19 -6.48 11.84
CA LYS A 111 -2.49 -6.50 12.53
C LYS A 111 -2.29 -7.19 13.91
N PRO A 112 -2.99 -6.75 14.98
CA PRO A 112 -3.87 -5.58 14.99
C PRO A 112 -3.07 -4.27 15.03
N PHE A 113 -3.55 -3.27 14.29
CA PHE A 113 -3.05 -1.90 14.34
C PHE A 113 -4.22 -0.93 14.49
N THR A 114 -3.92 0.27 14.97
CA THR A 114 -4.87 1.38 15.00
C THR A 114 -4.83 2.15 13.68
N LEU A 115 -5.93 2.80 13.33
CA LEU A 115 -5.99 3.66 12.14
C LEU A 115 -4.89 4.74 12.13
N LYS A 116 -4.58 5.29 13.31
CA LYS A 116 -3.47 6.22 13.48
C LYS A 116 -2.11 5.61 13.11
N GLN A 117 -1.87 4.34 13.44
CA GLN A 117 -0.64 3.64 13.05
C GLN A 117 -0.58 3.41 11.54
N LEU A 118 -1.69 3.13 10.88
CA LEU A 118 -1.76 3.03 9.42
C LEU A 118 -1.37 4.35 8.75
N VAL A 119 -2.06 5.43 9.11
CA VAL A 119 -1.78 6.78 8.60
C VAL A 119 -0.34 7.20 8.85
N THR A 120 0.17 6.97 10.06
CA THR A 120 1.57 7.30 10.41
C THR A 120 2.56 6.49 9.57
N SER A 121 2.23 5.23 9.26
CA SER A 121 3.07 4.37 8.42
C SER A 121 3.09 4.85 6.98
N VAL A 122 1.92 5.20 6.41
CA VAL A 122 1.79 5.79 5.08
C VAL A 122 2.60 7.10 4.99
N ARG A 123 2.40 8.02 5.94
CA ARG A 123 3.15 9.30 6.00
C ARG A 123 4.66 9.12 6.10
N SER A 124 5.14 8.08 6.77
CA SER A 124 6.58 7.86 6.95
C SER A 124 7.30 7.37 5.69
N LEU A 125 6.55 6.97 4.65
CA LEU A 125 7.08 6.43 3.40
C LEU A 125 7.06 7.46 2.25
N LEU A 126 6.43 8.62 2.46
CA LEU A 126 6.25 9.70 1.47
C LEU A 126 7.04 10.93 1.90
#